data_AF-A0ABD0T066-F1
#
_entry.id   AF-A0ABD0T066-F1
#
_cell.length_a   1.000
_cell.length_b   1.000
_cell.length_c   1.000
_cell.angle_alpha   90.00
_cell.angle_beta   90.00
_cell.angle_gamma   90.00
#
_symmetry.space_group_name_H-M   'P 1'
#
loop_
_entity.id
_entity.type
_entity.pdbx_description
1 polymer ?
#
loop_
_entity_poly.entity_id
_entity_poly.type
_entity_poly.pdbx_seq_one_letter_code
_entity_poly.pdbx_strand_id
1 'polypeptide(L)'
;MSQELWSAIEKRQRVKLDLLAANNDRKNAIEEEYATIRLQIRKLARRDRRRAADELADRANAAAKISNMRELYDVTKRLCS
;
A
#
# COMPACT_ATOMS: atom_id res chain seq x y z
N MET A 1 0.13 -4.82 5.25
CA MET A 1 -0.53 -4.17 4.10
C MET A 1 -2.03 -4.43 4.20
N SER A 2 -2.85 -3.45 3.82
CA SER A 2 -4.31 -3.54 3.91
C SER A 2 -4.89 -4.54 2.91
N GLN A 3 -6.02 -5.15 3.27
CA GLN A 3 -6.80 -6.03 2.39
C GLN A 3 -7.33 -5.28 1.16
N GLU A 4 -7.59 -3.97 1.30
CA GLU A 4 -7.95 -3.08 0.21
C GLU A 4 -6.85 -2.98 -0.86
N LEU A 5 -5.57 -2.87 -0.45
CA LEU A 5 -4.46 -2.84 -1.40
C LEU A 5 -4.31 -4.17 -2.16
N TRP A 6 -4.45 -5.29 -1.46
CA TRP A 6 -4.38 -6.62 -2.06
C TRP A 6 -5.50 -6.86 -3.08
N SER A 7 -6.74 -6.56 -2.71
CA SER A 7 -7.88 -6.68 -3.64
C SER A 7 -7.73 -5.78 -4.87
N ALA A 8 -7.16 -4.58 -4.74
CA ALA A 8 -6.87 -3.72 -5.89
C ALA A 8 -5.77 -4.30 -6.80
N ILE A 9 -4.75 -4.95 -6.25
CA ILE A 9 -3.71 -5.65 -7.01
C ILE A 9 -4.30 -6.84 -7.76
N GLU A 10 -5.11 -7.66 -7.10
CA GLU A 10 -5.80 -8.79 -7.73
C GLU A 10 -6.73 -8.33 -8.85
N LYS A 11 -7.51 -7.25 -8.61
CA LYS A 11 -8.35 -6.65 -9.64
C LYS A 11 -7.51 -6.24 -10.85
N ARG A 12 -6.36 -5.58 -10.63
CA ARG A 12 -5.46 -5.18 -11.72
C ARG A 12 -4.89 -6.37 -12.49
N GLN A 13 -4.61 -7.49 -11.82
CA GLN A 13 -4.15 -8.71 -12.49
C GLN A 13 -5.23 -9.29 -13.39
N ARG A 14 -6.49 -9.33 -12.93
CA ARG A 14 -7.64 -9.78 -13.75
C ARG A 14 -7.83 -8.89 -14.97
N VAL A 15 -7.90 -7.58 -14.77
CA VAL A 15 -8.04 -6.59 -15.87
C VAL A 15 -6.89 -6.71 -16.88
N LYS A 16 -5.68 -7.04 -16.44
CA LYS A 16 -4.55 -7.31 -17.34
C LYS A 16 -4.78 -8.55 -18.21
N LEU A 17 -5.34 -9.63 -17.65
CA LEU A 17 -5.69 -10.82 -18.43
C LEU A 17 -6.79 -10.50 -19.45
N ASP A 18 -7.79 -9.73 -19.04
CA ASP A 18 -8.86 -9.29 -19.94
C ASP A 18 -8.33 -8.43 -21.09
N LEU A 19 -7.37 -7.54 -20.80
CA LEU A 19 -6.68 -6.71 -21.79
C LEU A 19 -5.89 -7.52 -22.81
N LEU A 20 -5.25 -8.62 -22.37
CA LEU A 20 -4.52 -9.53 -23.26
C LEU A 20 -5.48 -10.36 -24.13
N ALA A 21 -6.70 -10.61 -23.66
CA ALA A 21 -7.73 -11.37 -24.37
C ALA A 21 -8.67 -10.49 -25.22
N ALA A 22 -8.62 -9.16 -25.09
CA ALA A 22 -9.58 -8.25 -25.71
C ALA A 22 -9.28 -7.98 -27.20
N ASN A 23 -10.35 -7.90 -28.00
CA ASN A 23 -10.32 -7.36 -29.36
C ASN A 23 -10.27 -5.82 -29.36
N ASN A 24 -9.77 -5.23 -30.47
CA ASN A 24 -9.43 -3.81 -30.58
C ASN A 24 -10.52 -2.83 -30.08
N ASP A 25 -11.80 -3.13 -30.31
CA ASP A 25 -12.91 -2.21 -30.00
C ASP A 25 -13.09 -1.94 -28.49
N ARG A 26 -12.74 -2.90 -27.62
CA ARG A 26 -12.86 -2.76 -26.15
C ARG A 26 -11.53 -2.47 -25.47
N LYS A 27 -10.43 -2.53 -26.21
CA LYS A 27 -9.07 -2.45 -25.67
C LYS A 27 -8.81 -1.11 -24.99
N ASN A 28 -9.24 -0.01 -25.60
CA ASN A 28 -9.02 1.35 -25.06
C ASN A 28 -9.71 1.53 -23.69
N ALA A 29 -10.94 1.06 -23.54
CA ALA A 29 -11.67 1.16 -22.26
C ALA A 29 -11.00 0.33 -21.15
N ILE A 30 -10.50 -0.87 -21.49
CA ILE A 30 -9.79 -1.74 -20.55
C ILE A 30 -8.42 -1.15 -20.18
N GLU A 31 -7.73 -0.49 -21.13
CA GLU A 31 -6.48 0.23 -20.89
C GLU A 31 -6.67 1.39 -19.89
N GLU A 32 -7.75 2.16 -20.05
CA GLU A 32 -8.13 3.22 -19.11
C GLU A 32 -8.44 2.64 -17.71
N GLU A 33 -9.22 1.56 -17.62
CA GLU A 33 -9.47 0.90 -16.34
C GLU A 33 -8.17 0.38 -15.70
N TYR A 34 -7.27 -0.22 -16.47
CA TYR A 34 -5.99 -0.70 -15.99
C TYR A 34 -5.09 0.44 -15.46
N ALA A 35 -5.14 1.60 -16.11
CA ALA A 35 -4.41 2.79 -15.69
C ALA A 35 -4.99 3.41 -14.41
N THR A 36 -6.32 3.50 -14.29
CA THR A 36 -6.98 4.04 -13.08
C THR A 36 -6.71 3.16 -11.86
N ILE A 37 -6.77 1.84 -11.99
CA ILE A 37 -6.44 0.92 -10.89
C ILE A 37 -4.97 1.07 -10.47
N ARG A 38 -4.04 1.30 -11.40
CA ARG A 38 -2.63 1.59 -11.06
C ARG A 38 -2.50 2.83 -10.17
N LEU A 39 -3.27 3.89 -10.43
CA LEU A 39 -3.28 5.09 -9.60
C LEU A 39 -3.86 4.81 -8.21
N GLN A 40 -4.96 4.04 -8.14
CA GLN A 40 -5.56 3.63 -6.87
C GLN A 40 -4.59 2.81 -6.02
N ILE A 41 -3.91 1.81 -6.59
CA ILE A 41 -2.89 1.01 -5.89
C ILE A 41 -1.79 1.91 -5.32
N ARG A 42 -1.29 2.89 -6.10
CA ARG A 42 -0.28 3.84 -5.62
C ARG A 42 -0.77 4.66 -4.44
N LYS A 43 -2.03 5.13 -4.47
CA LYS A 43 -2.64 5.89 -3.37
C LYS A 43 -2.76 5.03 -2.11
N LEU A 44 -3.29 3.81 -2.25
CA LEU A 44 -3.44 2.85 -1.15
C LEU A 44 -2.08 2.46 -0.55
N ALA A 45 -1.08 2.15 -1.39
CA ALA A 45 0.26 1.79 -0.91
C ALA A 45 0.97 2.94 -0.19
N ARG A 46 0.69 4.21 -0.55
CA ARG A 46 1.20 5.37 0.21
C ARG A 46 0.48 5.53 1.54
N ARG A 47 -0.85 5.35 1.57
CA ARG A 47 -1.66 5.39 2.80
C ARG A 47 -1.21 4.30 3.78
N ASP A 48 -1.05 3.08 3.31
CA ASP A 48 -0.62 1.95 4.13
C ASP A 48 0.78 2.14 4.70
N ARG A 49 1.70 2.73 3.91
CA ARG A 49 3.03 3.09 4.41
C ARG A 49 2.99 4.18 5.48
N ARG A 50 2.18 5.23 5.30
CA ARG A 50 1.99 6.26 6.33
C ARG A 50 1.43 5.66 7.61
N ARG A 51 0.38 4.84 7.49
CA ARG A 51 -0.22 4.15 8.64
C ARG A 51 0.79 3.27 9.37
N ALA A 52 1.61 2.51 8.65
CA ALA A 52 2.66 1.70 9.27
C ALA A 52 3.71 2.56 10.00
N ALA A 53 4.06 3.73 9.45
CA ALA A 53 4.95 4.68 10.13
C ALA A 53 4.28 5.30 11.37
N ASP A 54 3.00 5.67 11.29
CA ASP A 54 2.22 6.20 12.41
C ASP A 54 2.13 5.17 13.55
N GLU A 55 1.86 3.90 13.22
CA GLU A 55 1.83 2.79 14.19
C GLU A 55 3.20 2.58 14.88
N LEU A 56 4.30 2.75 14.15
CA LEU A 56 5.65 2.71 14.73
C LEU A 56 5.91 3.94 15.62
N ALA A 57 5.48 5.13 15.21
CA ALA A 57 5.62 6.35 16.01
C ALA A 57 4.83 6.26 17.33
N ASP A 58 3.61 5.72 17.28
CA ASP A 58 2.79 5.48 18.46
C ASP A 58 3.45 4.48 19.42
N ARG A 59 4.07 3.42 18.88
CA ARG A 59 4.87 2.47 19.68
C ARG A 59 6.08 3.13 20.32
N ALA A 60 6.80 3.98 19.59
CA ALA A 60 7.92 4.72 20.15
C ALA A 60 7.46 5.64 21.30
N ASN A 61 6.33 6.35 21.11
CA ASN A 61 5.74 7.18 22.16
C ASN A 61 5.33 6.37 23.39
N ALA A 62 4.74 5.19 23.20
CA ALA A 62 4.38 4.29 24.30
C ALA A 62 5.64 3.80 25.05
N ALA A 63 6.67 3.36 24.33
CA ALA A 63 7.94 2.91 24.91
C ALA A 63 8.65 4.02 25.70
N ALA A 64 8.64 5.25 25.20
CA ALA A 64 9.19 6.41 25.90
C ALA A 64 8.45 6.69 27.23
N LYS A 65 7.12 6.59 27.24
CA LYS A 65 6.30 6.81 28.45
C LYS A 65 6.60 5.81 29.58
N ILE A 66 6.97 4.57 29.22
CA ILE A 66 7.31 3.52 30.20
C ILE A 66 8.82 3.41 30.45
N SER A 67 9.63 4.37 29.96
CA SER A 67 11.10 4.37 30.03
C SER A 67 11.76 3.11 29.45
N ASN A 68 11.11 2.42 28.50
CA ASN A 68 11.68 1.28 27.79
C ASN A 68 12.61 1.77 26.66
N MET A 69 13.83 2.19 27.03
CA MET A 69 14.80 2.78 26.11
C MET A 69 15.27 1.82 25.01
N ARG A 70 15.27 0.51 25.28
CA ARG A 70 15.64 -0.50 24.28
C ARG A 70 14.62 -0.54 23.15
N GLU A 71 13.33 -0.65 23.50
CA GLU A 71 12.26 -0.66 22.50
C GLU A 71 12.13 0.68 21.79
N LEU A 72 12.32 1.79 22.49
CA LEU A 72 12.37 3.12 21.89
C LEU A 72 13.47 3.20 20.82
N TYR A 73 14.69 2.76 21.12
CA TYR A 73 15.80 2.74 20.16
C TYR A 73 15.50 1.85 18.96
N ASP A 74 15.03 0.63 19.19
CA ASP A 74 14.74 -0.33 18.11
C ASP A 74 13.64 0.19 17.16
N VAL A 75 12.59 0.81 17.70
CA VAL A 75 11.47 1.35 16.90
C VAL A 75 11.89 2.61 16.16
N THR A 76 12.59 3.54 16.80
CA THR A 76 13.09 4.76 16.15
C THR A 76 14.13 4.46 15.07
N LYS A 77 15.00 3.47 15.28
CA LYS A 77 15.93 2.99 14.25
C LYS A 77 15.20 2.47 13.01
N ARG A 78 14.09 1.75 13.18
CA ARG A 78 13.24 1.26 12.07
C ARG A 78 12.47 2.38 11.37
N LEU A 79 12.17 3.47 12.07
CA LEU A 79 11.52 4.65 11.47
C LEU A 79 12.49 5.47 10.62
N CYS A 80 13.76 5.56 11.04
CA CYS A 80 14.78 6.35 10.36
C CYS A 80 15.48 5.60 9.21
N SER A 81 15.30 4.29 9.08
CA SER A 81 15.86 3.47 7.98
C SER A 81 14.94 3.45 6.77
#